data_AF-A0A2K2VB80-F1
#
_entry.id   AF-A0A2K2VB80-F1
#
_cell.length_a   1.000
_cell.length_b   1.000
_cell.length_c   1.000
_cell.angle_alpha   90.00
_cell.angle_beta   90.00
_cell.angle_gamma   90.00
#
_symmetry.space_group_name_H-M   'P 1'
#
loop_
_entity.id
_entity.type
_entity.pdbx_description
1 polymer ?
#
loop_
_entity_poly.entity_id
_entity_poly.type
_entity_poly.pdbx_seq_one_letter_code
_entity_poly.pdbx_strand_id
1 'polypeptide(L)'
;MKFTFSCPKCGYSVETPTPDWRCPNCGTPLNAEPEGTLRRRTVLGEGNTPTVKIKRGNRELFFKLEYLNPSGSFKDRGTGFTAQFFESNKKCLTYVEDSSGNTGVSTATFAAKLRKKAVIFAPKTIAKSKAKLLSLLGATLKVTETREEAYEEALRMVKENPEACYIGHMVNPIFNLGMSFIVDEVLRDAGSGFTDVILPLASGTLLLGAYQGFKRNIGRNGGLPRIWAVQPTRTGYLRGKVKIVRDTTGSSELA
;
A
#
# COMPACT_ATOMS: atom_id res chain seq x y z
N MET A 1 5.45 -18.40 -1.28
CA MET A 1 4.10 -18.56 -0.73
C MET A 1 3.16 -18.64 -1.90
N LYS A 2 2.21 -19.58 -1.89
CA LYS A 2 1.20 -19.70 -2.95
C LYS A 2 -0.03 -18.87 -2.56
N PHE A 3 -0.74 -18.40 -3.56
CA PHE A 3 -1.94 -17.59 -3.40
C PHE A 3 -2.99 -18.03 -4.40
N THR A 4 -4.24 -18.00 -3.99
CA THR A 4 -5.40 -18.05 -4.88
C THR A 4 -5.91 -16.64 -5.11
N PHE A 5 -6.07 -16.26 -6.36
CA PHE A 5 -6.61 -14.95 -6.75
C PHE A 5 -8.03 -15.11 -7.24
N SER A 6 -8.97 -14.40 -6.62
CA SER A 6 -10.40 -14.56 -6.90
C SER A 6 -11.09 -13.22 -7.16
N CYS A 7 -12.04 -13.22 -8.09
CA CYS A 7 -12.87 -12.06 -8.39
C CYS A 7 -14.09 -12.03 -7.46
N PRO A 8 -14.25 -11.01 -6.61
CA PRO A 8 -15.39 -10.93 -5.69
C PRO A 8 -16.73 -10.70 -6.40
N LYS A 9 -16.72 -10.30 -7.68
CA LYS A 9 -17.93 -9.97 -8.44
C LYS A 9 -18.51 -11.16 -9.21
N CYS A 10 -17.66 -11.97 -9.83
CA CYS A 10 -18.10 -13.03 -10.75
C CYS A 10 -17.55 -14.42 -10.42
N GLY A 11 -16.79 -14.58 -9.33
CA GLY A 11 -16.28 -15.87 -8.88
C GLY A 11 -15.11 -16.45 -9.67
N TYR A 12 -14.59 -15.73 -10.68
CA TYR A 12 -13.37 -16.13 -11.40
C TYR A 12 -12.22 -16.39 -10.42
N SER A 13 -11.45 -17.47 -10.60
CA SER A 13 -10.37 -17.86 -9.70
C SER A 13 -9.17 -18.44 -10.45
N VAL A 14 -7.95 -18.06 -10.07
CA VAL A 14 -6.69 -18.54 -10.66
C VAL A 14 -5.54 -18.54 -9.64
N GLU A 15 -4.52 -19.36 -9.87
CA GLU A 15 -3.30 -19.38 -9.04
C GLU A 15 -2.27 -18.30 -9.44
N THR A 16 -2.30 -17.88 -10.72
CA THR A 16 -1.43 -16.82 -11.24
C THR A 16 -2.28 -15.62 -11.63
N PRO A 17 -2.02 -14.42 -11.09
CA PRO A 17 -2.83 -13.25 -11.36
C PRO A 17 -2.58 -12.71 -12.78
N THR A 18 -3.53 -11.95 -13.29
CA THR A 18 -3.32 -11.13 -14.48
C THR A 18 -2.28 -10.03 -14.20
N PRO A 19 -1.51 -9.56 -15.21
CA PRO A 19 -0.48 -8.54 -15.02
C PRO A 19 -0.98 -7.22 -14.42
N ASP A 20 -2.27 -6.90 -14.59
CA ASP A 20 -2.93 -5.69 -14.09
C ASP A 20 -3.75 -5.91 -12.81
N TRP A 21 -3.68 -7.10 -12.21
CA TRP A 21 -4.40 -7.50 -10.98
C TRP A 21 -5.92 -7.49 -11.11
N ARG A 22 -6.47 -7.51 -12.33
CA ARG A 22 -7.90 -7.44 -12.59
C ARG A 22 -8.45 -8.73 -13.19
N CYS A 23 -9.68 -9.04 -12.83
CA CYS A 23 -10.43 -10.13 -13.41
C CYS A 23 -10.55 -9.97 -14.94
N PRO A 24 -10.15 -10.96 -15.75
CA PRO A 24 -10.25 -10.87 -17.20
C PRO A 24 -11.70 -10.82 -17.70
N ASN A 25 -12.66 -11.31 -16.90
CA ASN A 25 -14.07 -11.38 -17.31
C ASN A 25 -14.83 -10.07 -17.09
N CYS A 26 -14.47 -9.29 -16.06
CA CYS A 26 -15.27 -8.13 -15.66
C CYS A 26 -14.45 -6.93 -15.16
N GLY A 27 -13.12 -6.99 -15.22
CA GLY A 27 -12.22 -5.91 -14.85
C GLY A 27 -12.16 -5.58 -13.35
N THR A 28 -12.88 -6.30 -12.48
CA THR A 28 -12.85 -6.05 -11.02
C THR A 28 -11.49 -6.43 -10.46
N PRO A 29 -10.87 -5.61 -9.58
CA PRO A 29 -9.63 -6.00 -8.89
C PRO A 29 -9.79 -7.34 -8.17
N LEU A 30 -8.77 -8.20 -8.29
CA LEU A 30 -8.77 -9.51 -7.66
C LEU A 30 -8.51 -9.38 -6.16
N ASN A 31 -9.07 -10.30 -5.38
CA ASN A 31 -8.63 -10.61 -4.03
C ASN A 31 -7.45 -11.59 -4.10
N ALA A 32 -6.66 -11.66 -3.03
CA ALA A 32 -5.64 -12.70 -2.87
C ALA A 32 -5.81 -13.39 -1.52
N GLU A 33 -5.87 -14.71 -1.56
CA GLU A 33 -5.96 -15.57 -0.38
C GLU A 33 -4.68 -16.39 -0.28
N PRO A 34 -3.90 -16.28 0.81
CA PRO A 34 -2.68 -17.06 0.97
C PRO A 34 -3.01 -18.52 1.26
N GLU A 35 -2.25 -19.44 0.67
CA GLU A 35 -2.23 -20.84 1.11
C GLU A 35 -1.42 -20.94 2.41
N GLY A 36 -2.10 -21.20 3.52
CA GLY A 36 -1.49 -21.34 4.84
C GLY A 36 -1.23 -20.03 5.57
N THR A 37 -0.30 -20.05 6.52
CA THR A 37 -0.01 -18.89 7.36
C THR A 37 0.74 -17.82 6.59
N LEU A 38 0.18 -16.61 6.54
CA LEU A 38 0.83 -15.44 5.94
C LEU A 38 2.14 -15.13 6.69
N ARG A 39 3.28 -15.19 5.99
CA ARG A 39 4.60 -14.85 6.53
C ARG A 39 5.19 -13.68 5.77
N ARG A 40 5.82 -12.75 6.49
CA ARG A 40 6.56 -11.63 5.92
C ARG A 40 8.06 -11.87 6.04
N ARG A 41 8.80 -11.71 4.94
CA ARG A 41 10.24 -11.40 4.97
C ARG A 41 10.42 -9.91 4.68
N THR A 42 11.62 -9.38 4.82
CA THR A 42 11.92 -7.98 4.47
C THR A 42 13.00 -7.94 3.40
N VAL A 43 12.92 -6.97 2.50
CA VAL A 43 13.92 -6.76 1.44
C VAL A 43 14.93 -5.69 1.88
N LEU A 44 14.42 -4.61 2.48
CA LEU A 44 15.18 -3.46 2.95
C LEU A 44 15.14 -3.32 4.48
N GLY A 45 14.57 -4.29 5.18
CA GLY A 45 14.25 -4.16 6.61
C GLY A 45 12.97 -3.35 6.86
N GLU A 46 12.10 -3.22 5.86
CA GLU A 46 10.85 -2.47 5.98
C GLU A 46 9.90 -3.03 7.04
N GLY A 47 9.09 -2.13 7.61
CA GLY A 47 8.30 -2.36 8.80
C GLY A 47 9.16 -2.52 10.05
N ASN A 48 8.61 -3.18 11.08
CA ASN A 48 9.17 -3.19 12.44
C ASN A 48 9.53 -1.79 12.94
N THR A 49 8.74 -0.80 12.52
CA THR A 49 8.93 0.59 12.92
C THR A 49 8.58 0.77 14.40
N PRO A 50 9.20 1.72 15.11
CA PRO A 50 8.88 1.96 16.50
C PRO A 50 7.42 2.33 16.74
N THR A 51 6.90 1.90 17.90
CA THR A 51 5.62 2.38 18.43
C THR A 51 5.89 3.22 19.67
N VAL A 52 5.52 4.50 19.64
CA VAL A 52 5.68 5.40 20.79
C VAL A 52 4.38 5.47 21.57
N LYS A 53 4.47 5.28 22.89
CA LYS A 53 3.36 5.39 23.82
C LYS A 53 3.38 6.73 24.54
N ILE A 54 2.24 7.41 24.57
CA ILE A 54 2.02 8.63 25.35
C ILE A 54 0.79 8.44 26.22
N LYS A 55 0.84 8.91 27.47
CA LYS A 55 -0.33 8.96 28.34
C LYS A 55 -0.93 10.36 28.33
N ARG A 56 -2.26 10.46 28.15
CA ARG A 56 -3.01 11.73 28.24
C ARG A 56 -4.23 11.52 29.11
N GLY A 57 -4.14 11.97 30.38
CA GLY A 57 -5.12 11.62 31.40
C GLY A 57 -5.22 10.09 31.55
N ASN A 58 -6.44 9.56 31.52
CA ASN A 58 -6.70 8.13 31.63
C ASN A 58 -6.62 7.37 30.29
N ARG A 59 -6.09 7.99 29.23
CA ARG A 59 -5.98 7.38 27.89
C ARG A 59 -4.53 7.10 27.54
N GLU A 60 -4.31 5.94 26.93
CA GLU A 60 -3.04 5.57 26.33
C GLU A 60 -3.14 5.78 24.81
N LEU A 61 -2.19 6.56 24.27
CA LEU A 61 -2.09 6.86 22.85
C LEU A 61 -0.83 6.20 22.30
N PHE A 62 -0.96 5.54 21.17
CA PHE A 62 0.13 4.85 20.51
C PHE A 62 0.34 5.40 19.11
N PHE A 63 1.58 5.71 18.77
CA PHE A 63 1.98 6.27 17.48
C PHE A 63 2.93 5.30 16.78
N LYS A 64 2.49 4.73 15.65
CA LYS A 64 3.32 3.86 14.82
C LYS A 64 4.12 4.72 13.83
N LEU A 65 5.44 4.77 14.00
CA LEU A 65 6.32 5.74 13.32
C LEU A 65 6.71 5.29 11.90
N GLU A 66 5.74 5.29 11.00
CA GLU A 66 5.91 4.78 9.63
C GLU A 66 6.82 5.60 8.71
N TYR A 67 7.21 6.80 9.11
CA TYR A 67 8.21 7.60 8.39
C TYR A 67 9.64 7.07 8.56
N LEU A 68 9.85 6.12 9.48
CA LEU A 68 11.14 5.45 9.70
C LEU A 68 11.34 4.21 8.81
N ASN A 69 10.40 3.92 7.90
CA ASN A 69 10.63 2.93 6.86
C ASN A 69 11.74 3.39 5.87
N PRO A 70 12.41 2.48 5.15
CA PRO A 70 13.54 2.80 4.26
C PRO A 70 13.31 3.92 3.24
N SER A 71 12.14 3.98 2.61
CA SER A 71 11.76 5.05 1.66
C SER A 71 11.10 6.26 2.34
N GLY A 72 10.99 6.25 3.67
CA GLY A 72 10.35 7.30 4.46
C GLY A 72 8.83 7.19 4.59
N SER A 73 8.22 6.03 4.30
CA SER A 73 6.76 5.89 4.46
C SER A 73 6.26 4.46 4.61
N PHE A 74 5.00 4.32 5.05
CA PHE A 74 4.32 3.03 5.15
C PHE A 74 4.17 2.25 3.84
N LYS A 75 4.37 2.90 2.67
CA LYS A 75 4.22 2.25 1.36
C LYS A 75 5.18 1.08 1.18
N ASP A 76 6.33 1.12 1.86
CA ASP A 76 7.34 0.07 1.84
C ASP A 76 6.79 -1.30 2.24
N ARG A 77 5.79 -1.35 3.12
CA ARG A 77 5.16 -2.61 3.53
C ARG A 77 4.49 -3.30 2.36
N GLY A 78 3.72 -2.56 1.58
CA GLY A 78 3.04 -3.08 0.40
C GLY A 78 4.02 -3.35 -0.74
N THR A 79 4.90 -2.38 -1.04
CA THR A 79 5.90 -2.51 -2.11
C THR A 79 6.82 -3.70 -1.86
N GLY A 80 7.35 -3.84 -0.65
CA GLY A 80 8.26 -4.91 -0.29
C GLY A 80 7.62 -6.29 -0.31
N PHE A 81 6.36 -6.40 0.10
CA PHE A 81 5.64 -7.66 0.03
C PHE A 81 5.29 -8.03 -1.41
N THR A 82 4.90 -7.05 -2.25
CA THR A 82 4.73 -7.26 -3.69
C THR A 82 6.06 -7.62 -4.37
N ALA A 83 7.16 -7.01 -3.98
CA ALA A 83 8.49 -7.32 -4.51
C ALA A 83 8.87 -8.78 -4.21
N GLN A 84 8.65 -9.25 -2.98
CA GLN A 84 8.83 -10.64 -2.57
C GLN A 84 7.93 -11.61 -3.36
N PHE A 85 6.68 -11.22 -3.61
CA PHE A 85 5.79 -12.01 -4.46
C PHE A 85 6.38 -12.19 -5.87
N PHE A 86 6.98 -11.15 -6.43
CA PHE A 86 7.62 -11.21 -7.73
C PHE A 86 8.98 -11.92 -7.76
N GLU A 87 9.60 -12.26 -6.63
CA GLU A 87 10.89 -12.98 -6.62
C GLU A 87 10.80 -14.38 -7.24
N SER A 88 9.63 -15.03 -7.17
CA SER A 88 9.40 -16.31 -7.83
C SER A 88 9.31 -16.19 -9.36
N ASN A 89 9.00 -14.99 -9.86
CA ASN A 89 8.96 -14.71 -11.29
C ASN A 89 10.31 -14.20 -11.79
N LYS A 90 11.16 -15.12 -12.26
CA LYS A 90 12.50 -14.79 -12.80
C LYS A 90 12.46 -13.86 -14.02
N LYS A 91 11.32 -13.74 -14.72
CA LYS A 91 11.15 -12.83 -15.86
C LYS A 91 10.88 -11.39 -15.41
N CYS A 92 10.57 -11.18 -14.14
CA CYS A 92 10.28 -9.86 -13.62
C CYS A 92 11.55 -9.00 -13.52
N LEU A 93 11.84 -8.17 -14.54
CA LEU A 93 13.04 -7.33 -14.57
C LEU A 93 12.75 -5.84 -14.32
N THR A 94 11.50 -5.42 -14.50
CA THR A 94 11.10 -4.01 -14.37
C THR A 94 9.90 -3.87 -13.46
N TYR A 95 9.98 -3.03 -12.43
CA TYR A 95 8.83 -2.62 -11.65
C TYR A 95 8.17 -1.40 -12.26
N VAL A 96 6.84 -1.45 -12.39
CA VAL A 96 6.01 -0.38 -12.95
C VAL A 96 5.05 0.12 -11.89
N GLU A 97 4.89 1.43 -11.78
CA GLU A 97 3.99 2.07 -10.81
C GLU A 97 3.43 3.38 -11.36
N ASP A 98 2.14 3.64 -11.11
CA ASP A 98 1.35 4.77 -11.61
C ASP A 98 1.19 5.90 -10.58
N SER A 99 2.25 6.17 -9.81
CA SER A 99 2.18 7.10 -8.68
C SER A 99 3.37 8.04 -8.61
N SER A 100 3.08 9.33 -8.70
CA SER A 100 4.00 10.43 -8.35
C SER A 100 4.27 10.57 -6.84
N GLY A 101 3.62 9.74 -6.02
CA GLY A 101 3.60 9.82 -4.56
C GLY A 101 4.64 8.95 -3.87
N ASN A 102 4.37 8.61 -2.61
CA ASN A 102 5.27 7.78 -1.81
C ASN A 102 5.40 6.35 -2.36
N THR A 103 4.38 5.86 -3.08
CA THR A 103 4.48 4.54 -3.71
C THR A 103 5.53 4.54 -4.82
N GLY A 104 5.59 5.56 -5.68
CA GLY A 104 6.61 5.63 -6.74
C GLY A 104 8.03 5.66 -6.17
N VAL A 105 8.25 6.44 -5.10
CA VAL A 105 9.53 6.47 -4.38
C VAL A 105 9.85 5.10 -3.78
N SER A 106 8.90 4.49 -3.08
CA SER A 106 9.04 3.14 -2.51
C SER A 106 9.40 2.12 -3.61
N THR A 107 8.65 2.08 -4.71
CA THR A 107 8.92 1.21 -5.87
C THR A 107 10.32 1.39 -6.41
N ALA A 108 10.76 2.64 -6.62
CA ALA A 108 12.11 2.94 -7.09
C ALA A 108 13.19 2.45 -6.11
N THR A 109 13.01 2.67 -4.80
CA THR A 109 13.95 2.22 -3.76
C THR A 109 14.08 0.69 -3.73
N PHE A 110 12.97 -0.04 -3.78
CA PHE A 110 13.00 -1.51 -3.81
C PHE A 110 13.57 -2.06 -5.11
N ALA A 111 13.24 -1.45 -6.26
CA ALA A 111 13.82 -1.82 -7.55
C ALA A 111 15.35 -1.67 -7.54
N ALA A 112 15.85 -0.53 -7.06
CA ALA A 112 17.29 -0.27 -6.93
C ALA A 112 17.98 -1.33 -6.05
N LYS A 113 17.39 -1.65 -4.89
CA LYS A 113 17.91 -2.70 -3.99
C LYS A 113 17.98 -4.07 -4.65
N LEU A 114 16.95 -4.43 -5.40
CA LEU A 114 16.79 -5.73 -6.05
C LEU A 114 17.46 -5.80 -7.43
N ARG A 115 18.19 -4.75 -7.84
CA ARG A 115 18.82 -4.64 -9.17
C ARG A 115 17.83 -4.81 -10.33
N LYS A 116 16.63 -4.28 -10.15
CA LYS A 116 15.56 -4.22 -11.17
C LYS A 116 15.44 -2.80 -11.70
N LYS A 117 14.88 -2.65 -12.90
CA LYS A 117 14.52 -1.32 -13.42
C LYS A 117 13.24 -0.84 -12.72
N ALA A 118 13.07 0.48 -12.60
CA ALA A 118 11.82 1.09 -12.18
C ALA A 118 11.33 2.07 -13.26
N VAL A 119 10.06 1.93 -13.65
CA VAL A 119 9.37 2.91 -14.50
C VAL A 119 8.19 3.47 -13.71
N ILE A 120 8.20 4.78 -13.49
CA ILE A 120 7.17 5.48 -12.74
C ILE A 120 6.39 6.38 -13.69
N PHE A 121 5.10 6.12 -13.82
CA PHE A 121 4.17 6.99 -14.54
C PHE A 121 3.57 7.99 -13.56
N ALA A 122 3.60 9.27 -13.92
CA ALA A 122 3.19 10.35 -13.04
C ALA A 122 2.61 11.53 -13.83
N PRO A 123 1.53 12.17 -13.36
CA PRO A 123 1.04 13.39 -14.00
C PRO A 123 2.07 14.52 -13.89
N LYS A 124 2.01 15.49 -14.82
CA LYS A 124 2.85 16.70 -14.86
C LYS A 124 2.81 17.55 -13.58
N THR A 125 1.83 17.32 -12.72
CA THR A 125 1.70 17.94 -11.38
C THR A 125 2.66 17.35 -10.34
N ILE A 126 3.51 16.38 -10.70
CA ILE A 126 4.54 15.84 -9.81
C ILE A 126 5.46 16.95 -9.28
N ALA A 127 5.68 16.96 -7.96
CA ALA A 127 6.59 17.91 -7.34
C ALA A 127 8.03 17.70 -7.83
N LYS A 128 8.74 18.81 -8.14
CA LYS A 128 10.14 18.78 -8.62
C LYS A 128 11.07 18.00 -7.69
N SER A 129 10.88 18.12 -6.37
CA SER A 129 11.66 17.38 -5.37
C SER A 129 11.49 15.86 -5.50
N LYS A 130 10.26 15.39 -5.77
CA LYS A 130 9.98 13.97 -5.98
C LYS A 130 10.53 13.46 -7.31
N ALA A 131 10.38 14.22 -8.39
CA ALA A 131 10.97 13.88 -9.68
C ALA A 131 12.51 13.74 -9.57
N LYS A 132 13.17 14.67 -8.87
CA LYS A 132 14.60 14.59 -8.59
C LYS A 132 14.96 13.35 -7.77
N LEU A 133 14.20 13.04 -6.71
CA LEU A 133 14.43 11.84 -5.91
C LEU A 133 14.29 10.54 -6.72
N LEU A 134 13.27 10.44 -7.58
CA LEU A 134 13.10 9.28 -8.47
C LEU A 134 14.28 9.12 -9.42
N SER A 135 14.78 10.22 -9.99
CA SER A 135 15.97 10.21 -10.84
C SER A 135 17.22 9.76 -10.07
N LEU A 136 17.43 10.22 -8.83
CA LEU A 136 18.54 9.78 -7.98
C LEU A 136 18.47 8.29 -7.63
N LEU A 137 17.27 7.73 -7.54
CA LEU A 137 17.03 6.29 -7.34
C LEU A 137 17.19 5.48 -8.63
N GLY A 138 17.54 6.11 -9.76
CA GLY A 138 17.71 5.45 -11.05
C GLY A 138 16.40 5.06 -11.74
N ALA A 139 15.26 5.60 -11.31
CA ALA A 139 13.98 5.33 -11.93
C ALA A 139 13.79 6.13 -13.22
N THR A 140 13.16 5.51 -14.20
CA THR A 140 12.67 6.20 -15.40
C THR A 140 11.32 6.83 -15.08
N LEU A 141 11.26 8.15 -15.05
CA LEU A 141 10.01 8.90 -14.88
C LEU A 141 9.36 9.14 -16.26
N LYS A 142 8.12 8.71 -16.42
CA LYS A 142 7.26 8.98 -17.58
C LYS A 142 6.17 9.95 -17.15
N VAL A 143 6.20 11.15 -17.71
CA VAL A 143 5.25 12.21 -17.35
C VAL A 143 4.03 12.14 -18.27
N THR A 144 2.84 12.20 -17.69
CA THR A 144 1.54 12.21 -18.39
C THR A 144 0.76 13.49 -18.07
N GLU A 145 -0.33 13.76 -18.78
CA GLU A 145 -1.18 14.92 -18.52
C GLU A 145 -2.02 14.73 -17.25
N THR A 146 -2.57 13.53 -17.08
CA THR A 146 -3.50 13.20 -15.98
C THR A 146 -3.05 11.97 -15.19
N ARG A 147 -3.70 11.76 -14.03
CA ARG A 147 -3.45 10.58 -13.20
C ARG A 147 -4.07 9.33 -13.82
N GLU A 148 -5.22 9.48 -14.47
CA GLU A 148 -5.91 8.44 -15.22
C GLU A 148 -5.03 7.94 -16.38
N GLU A 149 -4.42 8.86 -17.13
CA GLU A 149 -3.48 8.51 -18.21
C GLU A 149 -2.23 7.81 -17.67
N ALA A 150 -1.68 8.24 -16.52
CA ALA A 150 -0.55 7.55 -15.88
C ALA A 150 -0.88 6.08 -15.58
N TYR A 151 -2.10 5.83 -15.11
CA TYR A 151 -2.60 4.48 -14.84
C TYR A 151 -2.76 3.66 -16.13
N GLU A 152 -3.36 4.24 -17.18
CA GLU A 152 -3.58 3.57 -18.46
C GLU A 152 -2.25 3.22 -19.17
N GLU A 153 -1.28 4.13 -19.17
CA GLU A 153 0.06 3.92 -19.72
C GLU A 153 0.82 2.82 -18.94
N ALA A 154 0.73 2.82 -17.62
CA ALA A 154 1.31 1.77 -16.78
C ALA A 154 0.71 0.39 -17.12
N LEU A 155 -0.61 0.32 -17.29
CA LEU A 155 -1.30 -0.91 -17.68
C LEU A 155 -0.93 -1.37 -19.08
N ARG A 156 -0.78 -0.45 -20.03
CA ARG A 156 -0.34 -0.76 -21.39
C ARG A 156 1.06 -1.38 -21.37
N MET A 157 1.99 -0.75 -20.66
CA MET A 157 3.37 -1.23 -20.54
C MET A 157 3.44 -2.66 -19.99
N VAL A 158 2.67 -2.99 -18.95
CA VAL A 158 2.70 -4.35 -18.36
C VAL A 158 1.99 -5.40 -19.21
N LYS A 159 1.10 -4.99 -20.13
CA LYS A 159 0.48 -5.90 -21.10
C LYS A 159 1.40 -6.19 -22.29
N GLU A 160 2.17 -5.19 -22.72
CA GLU A 160 3.06 -5.29 -23.89
C GLU A 160 4.45 -5.84 -23.53
N ASN A 161 4.88 -5.70 -22.28
CA ASN A 161 6.19 -6.16 -21.82
C ASN A 161 6.06 -7.28 -20.77
N PRO A 162 6.36 -8.54 -21.10
CA PRO A 162 6.28 -9.67 -20.16
C PRO A 162 7.30 -9.60 -19.01
N GLU A 163 8.31 -8.72 -19.09
CA GLU A 163 9.27 -8.48 -18.02
C GLU A 163 8.86 -7.35 -17.05
N ALA A 164 7.78 -6.64 -17.38
CA ALA A 164 7.24 -5.55 -16.59
C ALA A 164 6.21 -6.07 -15.56
N CYS A 165 6.46 -5.77 -14.30
CA CYS A 165 5.66 -6.20 -13.17
C CYS A 165 5.04 -5.00 -12.48
N TYR A 166 3.71 -4.97 -12.46
CA TYR A 166 2.99 -3.83 -11.93
C TYR A 166 2.89 -3.88 -10.40
N ILE A 167 3.41 -2.87 -9.71
CA ILE A 167 3.24 -2.74 -8.26
C ILE A 167 1.78 -2.42 -7.94
N GLY A 168 1.19 -1.45 -8.64
CA GLY A 168 -0.25 -1.23 -8.73
C GLY A 168 -0.93 -1.04 -7.38
N HIS A 169 -0.41 -0.16 -6.52
CA HIS A 169 -0.84 -0.04 -5.11
C HIS A 169 -2.37 0.10 -4.89
N MET A 170 -3.11 0.65 -5.85
CA MET A 170 -4.57 0.82 -5.75
C MET A 170 -5.34 -0.49 -5.94
N VAL A 171 -4.82 -1.43 -6.73
CA VAL A 171 -5.56 -2.60 -7.22
C VAL A 171 -4.92 -3.93 -6.84
N ASN A 172 -3.64 -3.91 -6.48
CA ASN A 172 -2.88 -5.11 -6.17
C ASN A 172 -3.27 -5.66 -4.79
N PRO A 173 -3.89 -6.85 -4.70
CA PRO A 173 -4.27 -7.44 -3.41
C PRO A 173 -3.05 -7.84 -2.57
N ILE A 174 -1.93 -8.19 -3.18
CA ILE A 174 -0.68 -8.49 -2.47
C ILE A 174 -0.16 -7.25 -1.73
N PHE A 175 -0.24 -6.08 -2.37
CA PHE A 175 0.12 -4.82 -1.71
C PHE A 175 -0.67 -4.61 -0.41
N ASN A 176 -1.99 -4.85 -0.45
CA ASN A 176 -2.87 -4.73 0.73
C ASN A 176 -2.55 -5.77 1.81
N LEU A 177 -2.20 -7.01 1.43
CA LEU A 177 -1.73 -8.02 2.39
C LEU A 177 -0.43 -7.55 3.08
N GLY A 178 0.51 -6.98 2.33
CA GLY A 178 1.74 -6.38 2.88
C GLY A 178 1.46 -5.28 3.90
N MET A 179 0.51 -4.40 3.59
CA MET A 179 0.05 -3.35 4.50
C MET A 179 -0.51 -3.91 5.82
N SER A 180 -1.17 -5.07 5.79
CA SER A 180 -1.84 -5.65 6.97
C SER A 180 -0.89 -6.02 8.11
N PHE A 181 0.39 -6.24 7.81
CA PHE A 181 1.39 -6.60 8.82
C PHE A 181 1.68 -5.50 9.84
N ILE A 182 1.25 -4.26 9.58
CA ILE A 182 1.35 -3.19 10.57
C ILE A 182 0.61 -3.56 11.87
N VAL A 183 -0.50 -4.31 11.77
CA VAL A 183 -1.30 -4.70 12.94
C VAL A 183 -0.59 -5.77 13.77
N ASP A 184 0.04 -6.76 13.13
CA ASP A 184 0.77 -7.79 13.86
C ASP A 184 1.92 -7.18 14.67
N GLU A 185 2.59 -6.15 14.12
CA GLU A 185 3.61 -5.40 14.84
C GLU A 185 3.04 -4.57 15.97
N VAL A 186 1.95 -3.82 15.74
CA VAL A 186 1.29 -3.04 16.81
C VAL A 186 0.89 -3.97 17.96
N LEU A 187 0.29 -5.12 17.68
CA LEU A 187 -0.14 -6.05 18.71
C LEU A 187 1.02 -6.73 19.45
N ARG A 188 2.18 -6.84 18.80
CA ARG A 188 3.42 -7.35 19.40
C ARG A 188 4.11 -6.29 20.25
N ASP A 189 4.21 -5.07 19.76
CA ASP A 189 5.02 -4.00 20.36
C ASP A 189 4.27 -3.23 21.45
N ALA A 190 2.94 -3.10 21.33
CA ALA A 190 2.12 -2.23 22.16
C ALA A 190 1.00 -2.95 22.94
N GLY A 191 0.91 -4.28 22.84
CA GLY A 191 -0.10 -5.09 23.54
C GLY A 191 -1.40 -5.25 22.73
N SER A 192 -2.49 -5.60 23.39
CA SER A 192 -3.80 -5.81 22.76
C SER A 192 -4.89 -4.93 23.39
N GLY A 193 -6.15 -5.09 22.97
CA GLY A 193 -7.26 -4.33 23.53
C GLY A 193 -7.42 -2.94 22.92
N PHE A 194 -6.93 -2.72 21.70
CA PHE A 194 -7.15 -1.45 21.01
C PHE A 194 -8.64 -1.30 20.70
N THR A 195 -9.24 -0.20 21.18
CA THR A 195 -10.65 0.14 20.93
C THR A 195 -10.83 1.04 19.72
N ASP A 196 -9.80 1.83 19.40
CA ASP A 196 -9.83 2.86 18.38
C ASP A 196 -8.50 2.90 17.62
N VAL A 197 -8.59 3.04 16.30
CA VAL A 197 -7.44 3.16 15.39
C VAL A 197 -7.69 4.32 14.45
N ILE A 198 -6.76 5.26 14.38
CA ILE A 198 -6.88 6.46 13.56
C ILE A 198 -5.84 6.39 12.44
N LEU A 199 -6.28 6.51 11.19
CA LEU A 199 -5.42 6.34 10.02
C LEU A 199 -5.63 7.47 9.02
N PRO A 200 -4.55 8.04 8.44
CA PRO A 200 -4.69 8.93 7.30
C PRO A 200 -5.22 8.15 6.10
N LEU A 201 -6.12 8.79 5.35
CA LEU A 201 -6.77 8.22 4.19
C LEU A 201 -6.37 8.97 2.93
N ALA A 202 -5.59 8.27 2.09
CA ALA A 202 -5.29 8.65 0.71
C ALA A 202 -5.87 7.60 -0.24
N SER A 203 -5.05 6.67 -0.72
CA SER A 203 -5.44 5.55 -1.60
C SER A 203 -6.29 4.46 -0.92
N GLY A 204 -6.59 4.55 0.37
CA GLY A 204 -7.31 3.52 1.12
C GLY A 204 -6.49 2.28 1.52
N THR A 205 -5.28 2.09 0.99
CA THR A 205 -4.50 0.84 1.22
C THR A 205 -4.10 0.62 2.68
N LEU A 206 -3.81 1.68 3.44
CA LEU A 206 -3.52 1.56 4.87
C LEU A 206 -4.78 1.21 5.67
N LEU A 207 -5.93 1.80 5.32
CA LEU A 207 -7.22 1.49 5.92
C LEU A 207 -7.60 0.02 5.69
N LEU A 208 -7.53 -0.44 4.44
CA LEU A 208 -7.84 -1.82 4.06
C LEU A 208 -6.86 -2.81 4.70
N GLY A 209 -5.56 -2.51 4.67
CA GLY A 209 -4.54 -3.30 5.34
C GLY A 209 -4.79 -3.42 6.84
N ALA A 210 -5.05 -2.30 7.53
CA ALA A 210 -5.36 -2.31 8.96
C ALA A 210 -6.62 -3.14 9.26
N TYR A 211 -7.70 -2.95 8.50
CA TYR A 211 -8.92 -3.76 8.66
C TYR A 211 -8.64 -5.26 8.51
N GLN A 212 -7.92 -5.66 7.46
CA GLN A 212 -7.54 -7.06 7.26
C GLN A 212 -6.64 -7.60 8.37
N GLY A 213 -5.68 -6.79 8.85
CA GLY A 213 -4.78 -7.15 9.93
C GLY A 213 -5.51 -7.35 11.26
N PHE A 214 -6.44 -6.46 11.61
CA PHE A 214 -7.28 -6.60 12.80
C PHE A 214 -8.28 -7.76 12.66
N LYS A 215 -8.85 -7.99 11.48
CA LYS A 215 -9.73 -9.14 11.23
C LYS A 215 -8.97 -10.45 11.45
N ARG A 216 -7.73 -10.57 10.96
CA ARG A 216 -6.86 -11.72 11.19
C ARG A 216 -6.52 -11.90 12.68
N ASN A 217 -6.39 -10.80 13.42
CA ASN A 217 -6.02 -10.80 14.84
C ASN A 217 -7.20 -10.54 15.79
N ILE A 218 -8.45 -10.77 15.35
CA ILE A 218 -9.65 -10.34 16.09
C ILE A 218 -9.71 -10.92 17.51
N GLY A 219 -9.40 -12.21 17.67
CA GLY A 219 -9.34 -12.87 18.97
C GLY A 219 -8.22 -12.33 19.86
N ARG A 220 -7.04 -12.06 19.28
CA ARG A 220 -5.89 -11.50 20.01
C ARG A 220 -6.14 -10.08 20.50
N ASN A 221 -6.82 -9.26 19.70
CA ASN A 221 -7.16 -7.88 20.10
C ASN A 221 -8.34 -7.82 21.08
N GLY A 222 -9.20 -8.84 21.12
CA GLY A 222 -10.45 -8.82 21.89
C GLY A 222 -11.63 -8.20 21.12
N GLY A 223 -11.58 -8.22 19.79
CA GLY A 223 -12.59 -7.65 18.90
C GLY A 223 -11.99 -6.73 17.82
N LEU A 224 -12.83 -6.30 16.88
CA LEU A 224 -12.44 -5.28 15.91
C LEU A 224 -12.48 -3.89 16.56
N PRO A 225 -11.41 -3.09 16.46
CA PRO A 225 -11.46 -1.70 16.89
C PRO A 225 -12.38 -0.88 15.98
N ARG A 226 -12.83 0.27 16.48
CA ARG A 226 -13.37 1.33 15.61
C ARG A 226 -12.22 1.91 14.78
N ILE A 227 -12.35 1.89 13.46
CA ILE A 227 -11.35 2.43 12.55
C ILE A 227 -11.82 3.80 12.03
N TRP A 228 -11.05 4.83 12.36
CA TRP A 228 -11.27 6.22 11.99
C TRP A 228 -10.36 6.57 10.82
N ALA A 229 -10.95 6.72 9.63
CA ALA A 229 -10.23 7.17 8.44
C ALA A 229 -10.28 8.70 8.34
N VAL A 230 -9.12 9.35 8.29
CA VAL A 230 -8.99 10.81 8.30
C VAL A 230 -8.52 11.29 6.93
N GLN A 231 -9.32 12.13 6.28
CA GLN A 231 -9.01 12.72 4.97
C GLN A 231 -9.18 14.24 5.00
N PRO A 232 -8.51 14.99 4.11
CA PRO A 232 -8.78 16.42 3.94
C PRO A 232 -10.22 16.68 3.49
N THR A 233 -10.84 17.73 4.01
CA THR A 233 -12.24 18.11 3.73
C THR A 233 -12.49 18.46 2.27
N ARG A 234 -11.51 19.07 1.59
CA ARG A 234 -11.66 19.57 0.21
C ARG A 234 -11.41 18.53 -0.88
N THR A 235 -10.61 17.49 -0.60
CA THR A 235 -10.08 16.58 -1.65
C THR A 235 -10.27 15.10 -1.31
N GLY A 236 -11.13 14.78 -0.34
CA GLY A 236 -11.27 13.43 0.20
C GLY A 236 -12.05 12.46 -0.70
N TYR A 237 -11.44 11.33 -1.06
CA TYR A 237 -12.03 10.27 -1.91
C TYR A 237 -13.36 9.71 -1.42
N LEU A 238 -13.62 9.72 -0.11
CA LEU A 238 -14.85 9.19 0.49
C LEU A 238 -15.94 10.23 0.71
N ARG A 239 -15.74 11.49 0.29
CA ARG A 239 -16.77 12.53 0.43
C ARG A 239 -18.05 12.09 -0.29
N GLY A 240 -19.17 12.10 0.44
CA GLY A 240 -20.47 11.65 -0.07
C GLY A 240 -20.65 10.13 -0.22
N LYS A 241 -19.61 9.33 0.05
CA LYS A 241 -19.64 7.85 -0.06
C LYS A 241 -19.73 7.14 1.28
N VAL A 242 -19.43 7.83 2.38
CA VAL A 242 -19.50 7.30 3.75
C VAL A 242 -20.11 8.33 4.68
N LYS A 243 -20.69 7.85 5.80
CA LYS A 243 -21.17 8.72 6.88
C LYS A 243 -19.98 9.46 7.50
N ILE A 244 -19.99 10.78 7.44
CA ILE A 244 -19.02 11.62 8.16
C ILE A 244 -19.39 11.59 9.64
N VAL A 245 -18.51 11.01 10.46
CA VAL A 245 -18.75 10.88 11.91
C VAL A 245 -18.30 12.14 12.66
N ARG A 246 -17.31 12.87 12.13
CA ARG A 246 -16.83 14.13 12.67
C ARG A 246 -16.18 14.95 11.56
N ASP A 247 -16.51 16.23 11.47
CA ASP A 247 -15.82 17.20 10.63
C ASP A 247 -15.05 18.16 11.55
N THR A 248 -13.76 18.34 11.29
CA THR A 248 -12.88 19.20 12.10
C THR A 248 -11.94 19.93 11.17
N THR A 249 -11.91 21.26 11.28
CA THR A 249 -10.87 22.09 10.67
C THR A 249 -9.66 22.15 11.61
N GLY A 250 -8.52 21.61 11.19
CA GLY A 250 -7.24 21.89 11.86
C GLY A 250 -6.62 23.17 11.30
N SER A 251 -5.96 23.98 12.13
CA SER A 251 -5.05 25.03 11.63
C SER A 251 -3.70 24.38 11.31
N SER A 252 -3.07 24.83 10.22
CA SER A 252 -1.72 24.41 9.84
C SER A 252 -0.63 25.00 10.75
N GLU A 253 -0.99 25.68 11.83
CA GLU A 253 -0.04 26.36 12.73
C GLU A 253 0.67 25.39 13.69
N LEU A 254 0.31 24.11 13.68
CA LEU A 254 0.92 23.05 14.51
C LEU A 254 1.47 21.87 13.69
N ALA A 255 1.72 22.05 12.39
CA ALA A 255 2.32 21.06 11.51
C ALA A 255 3.78 21.40 11.18
#